data_AF-X6MU41-F1
#
_entry.id   AF-X6MU41-F1
#
_cell.length_a   1.000
_cell.length_b   1.000
_cell.length_c   1.000
_cell.angle_alpha   90.00
_cell.angle_beta   90.00
_cell.angle_gamma   90.00
#
_symmetry.space_group_name_H-M   'P 1'
#
loop_
_entity.id
_entity.type
_entity.pdbx_description
1 polymer ?
#
loop_
_entity_poly.entity_id
_entity_poly.type
_entity_poly.pdbx_seq_one_letter_code
_entity_poly.pdbx_strand_id
1 'polypeptide(L)'
;MAKLIEDERKIEGMHIKYKQIVPHYKENEKLLGGMQNGEKDFTKGIEILRALCSGTIKEEELRRQLEQNNGNVYAVANEIISELMKLKKDLEEEKKLNEFKKEEEKTEVGEIRPGINLQGYCINGNCLASKAKIPVWVNEEFKCISLAPNTTSFLCPDCKQLTVTSITKVIFFNSEHSICLKSNNYKCEYSIKSELLYKLKADKIFQHAESLEDLISRSENAMASNEILNLVKELQKYFIKIVNPFKVKDRERLLEKIQFDYGSDTKAFKKAFDVGRFTILCDNEAKLQTAVGVMKKAEQFKLIVSEDKDFFEKQSKTHHRFHNIKLYNKQYDVYVEMQATLKKFTTLEEYTVFNNPKLSHSFYECIRAWEPITLEDEDLKQASDETLQKINDIICEWINDKEIEKKAKRYKSHLSVGILRPPQLFNKSKTEIDSKESLKIAEFVYKQLCTFTPGYAKEKEREMTAKEKEKVKEKEQAIYMELYEYYKQNIIGDKNPASCDDFASILQESRKQEMEDDIAISRALETYIPLKANNYAYEDSKDDDKEKTYDCHQYVLKLLEEKEDKSEEKSEKQEQQSSHNNKKK
;
A
#
# COMPACT_ATOMS: atom_id res chain seq x y z
N MET A 1 13.89 -3.75 -19.48
CA MET A 1 14.70 -3.74 -20.73
C MET A 1 14.45 -2.48 -21.56
N ALA A 2 13.20 -2.16 -21.92
CA ALA A 2 12.89 -0.96 -22.72
C ALA A 2 13.40 0.37 -22.12
N LYS A 3 13.28 0.58 -20.80
CA LYS A 3 13.78 1.79 -20.13
C LYS A 3 15.30 1.91 -20.07
N LEU A 4 16.01 0.79 -20.04
CA LEU A 4 17.48 0.76 -20.10
C LEU A 4 17.98 1.12 -21.50
N ILE A 5 17.30 0.63 -22.54
CA ILE A 5 17.57 1.03 -23.92
C ILE A 5 17.39 2.55 -24.07
N GLU A 6 16.43 3.13 -23.35
CA GLU A 6 16.20 4.57 -23.36
C GLU A 6 17.28 5.36 -22.60
N ASP A 7 17.74 4.88 -21.44
CA ASP A 7 18.84 5.50 -20.69
C ASP A 7 20.19 5.36 -21.40
N GLU A 8 20.44 4.24 -22.09
CA GLU A 8 21.61 4.07 -22.96
C GLU A 8 21.59 5.04 -24.13
N ARG A 9 20.45 5.19 -24.81
CA ARG A 9 20.28 6.19 -25.87
C ARG A 9 20.49 7.61 -25.37
N LYS A 10 20.14 7.93 -24.12
CA LYS A 10 20.39 9.25 -23.52
C LYS A 10 21.87 9.49 -23.27
N ILE A 11 22.60 8.53 -22.70
CA ILE A 11 24.05 8.65 -22.46
C ILE A 11 24.80 8.77 -23.79
N GLU A 12 24.43 7.95 -24.77
CA GLU A 12 25.00 8.01 -26.12
C GLU A 12 24.65 9.32 -26.82
N GLY A 13 23.42 9.80 -26.66
CA GLY A 13 22.97 11.13 -27.11
C GLY A 13 23.75 12.29 -26.47
N MET A 14 24.07 12.21 -25.16
CA MET A 14 24.93 13.18 -24.48
C MET A 14 26.35 13.16 -25.03
N HIS A 15 26.91 11.98 -25.29
CA HIS A 15 28.24 11.83 -25.87
C HIS A 15 28.31 12.37 -27.31
N ILE A 16 27.25 12.18 -28.10
CA ILE A 16 27.12 12.72 -29.46
C ILE A 16 27.01 14.25 -29.41
N LYS A 17 26.11 14.80 -28.57
CA LYS A 17 25.98 16.26 -28.39
C LYS A 17 27.29 16.88 -27.92
N TYR A 18 27.99 16.22 -26.99
CA TYR A 18 29.30 16.64 -26.53
C TYR A 18 30.29 16.75 -27.71
N LYS A 19 30.40 15.71 -28.54
CA LYS A 19 31.27 15.72 -29.73
C LYS A 19 30.91 16.81 -30.74
N GLN A 20 29.66 17.24 -30.82
CA GLN A 20 29.21 18.33 -31.68
C GLN A 20 29.54 19.73 -31.11
N ILE A 21 29.50 19.89 -29.79
CA ILE A 21 29.74 21.18 -29.12
C ILE A 21 31.25 21.46 -28.95
N VAL A 22 32.06 20.43 -28.70
CA VAL A 22 33.49 20.55 -28.40
C VAL A 22 34.32 21.32 -29.46
N PRO A 23 34.13 21.12 -30.78
CA PRO A 23 34.90 21.84 -31.80
C PRO A 23 34.71 23.36 -31.71
N HIS A 24 33.51 23.84 -31.37
CA HIS A 24 33.19 25.26 -31.28
C HIS A 24 33.82 25.98 -30.07
N TYR A 25 34.31 25.24 -29.07
CA TYR A 25 34.92 25.83 -27.86
C TYR A 25 36.44 25.77 -27.87
N LYS A 26 37.05 24.79 -28.53
CA LYS A 26 38.52 24.76 -28.71
C LYS A 26 39.05 25.95 -29.53
N GLU A 27 38.23 26.55 -30.39
CA GLU A 27 38.63 27.73 -31.18
C GLU A 27 38.56 29.06 -30.40
N ASN A 28 37.81 29.10 -29.29
CA ASN A 28 37.63 30.33 -28.49
C ASN A 28 38.57 30.44 -27.27
N GLU A 29 39.45 29.45 -27.05
CA GLU A 29 40.35 29.35 -25.88
C GLU A 29 41.59 30.29 -25.95
N LYS A 30 41.57 31.32 -26.81
CA LYS A 30 42.67 32.27 -27.00
C LYS A 30 42.54 33.61 -26.27
N LEU A 31 41.53 33.81 -25.42
CA LEU A 31 41.33 35.09 -24.77
C LEU A 31 41.31 34.99 -23.24
N LEU A 32 42.13 35.87 -22.64
CA LEU A 32 42.15 36.32 -21.24
C LEU A 32 43.12 35.61 -20.29
N GLY A 33 44.42 35.70 -20.61
CA GLY A 33 45.47 35.81 -19.60
C GLY A 33 45.51 37.23 -19.04
N GLY A 34 44.79 37.50 -17.94
CA GLY A 34 44.85 38.77 -17.22
C GLY A 34 44.33 38.63 -15.79
N MET A 35 45.22 38.79 -14.81
CA MET A 35 44.88 38.85 -13.38
C MET A 35 44.04 40.11 -13.10
N GLN A 36 42.72 39.99 -13.10
CA GLN A 36 41.84 40.97 -12.45
C GLN A 36 40.84 40.22 -11.56
N ASN A 37 40.83 40.57 -10.27
CA ASN A 37 39.94 40.04 -9.24
C ASN A 37 38.49 40.55 -9.44
N GLY A 38 37.91 40.33 -10.62
CA GLY A 38 36.48 40.45 -10.85
C GLY A 38 35.80 39.12 -10.59
N GLU A 39 34.58 39.13 -10.05
CA GLU A 39 33.71 37.95 -10.04
C GLU A 39 33.69 37.32 -11.44
N LYS A 40 34.19 36.08 -11.54
CA LYS A 40 34.18 35.35 -12.80
C LYS A 40 32.74 34.99 -13.14
N ASP A 41 32.22 35.55 -14.23
CA ASP A 41 30.91 35.22 -14.75
C ASP A 41 30.94 33.86 -15.48
N PHE A 42 30.34 32.85 -14.85
CA PHE A 42 30.23 31.49 -15.39
C PHE A 42 28.89 31.20 -16.09
N THR A 43 28.00 32.20 -16.25
CA THR A 43 26.59 31.99 -16.63
C THR A 43 26.45 31.15 -17.91
N LYS A 44 27.19 31.49 -18.97
CA LYS A 44 27.19 30.72 -20.24
C LYS A 44 27.69 29.28 -20.06
N GLY A 45 28.76 29.08 -19.28
CA GLY A 45 29.32 27.75 -19.03
C GLY A 45 28.34 26.84 -18.30
N ILE A 46 27.65 27.40 -17.29
CA ILE A 46 26.62 26.71 -16.52
C ILE A 46 25.42 26.34 -17.41
N GLU A 47 24.93 27.25 -18.25
CA GLU A 47 23.82 26.97 -19.18
C GLU A 47 24.14 25.79 -20.12
N ILE A 48 25.36 25.75 -20.66
CA ILE A 48 25.81 24.66 -21.55
C ILE A 48 25.87 23.33 -20.81
N LEU A 49 26.50 23.30 -19.63
CA LEU A 49 26.60 22.08 -18.83
C LEU A 49 25.21 21.60 -18.38
N ARG A 50 24.29 22.52 -18.05
CA ARG A 50 22.90 22.20 -17.72
C ARG A 50 22.15 21.61 -18.92
N ALA A 51 22.38 22.15 -20.12
CA ALA A 51 21.83 21.62 -21.36
C ALA A 51 22.41 20.22 -21.69
N LEU A 52 23.71 20.01 -21.44
CA LEU A 52 24.37 18.71 -21.60
C LEU A 52 23.77 17.67 -20.63
N CYS A 53 23.69 18.02 -19.36
CA CYS A 53 23.21 17.14 -18.28
C CYS A 53 21.68 17.08 -18.16
N SER A 54 20.93 17.66 -19.11
CA SER A 54 19.45 17.71 -19.07
C SER A 54 18.88 18.22 -17.74
N GLY A 55 19.58 19.16 -17.08
CA GLY A 55 19.18 19.71 -15.78
C GLY A 55 19.34 18.79 -14.57
N THR A 56 20.01 17.64 -14.70
CA THR A 56 20.20 16.70 -13.57
C THR A 56 21.15 17.21 -12.49
N ILE A 57 22.10 18.09 -12.84
CA ILE A 57 23.07 18.67 -11.90
C ILE A 57 22.63 20.10 -11.55
N LYS A 58 22.63 20.41 -10.24
CA LYS A 58 22.29 21.74 -9.73
C LYS A 58 23.32 22.79 -10.17
N GLU A 59 22.87 24.02 -10.36
CA GLU A 59 23.68 25.14 -10.82
C GLU A 59 24.88 25.42 -9.88
N GLU A 60 24.68 25.34 -8.57
CA GLU A 60 25.73 25.60 -7.58
C GLU A 60 26.88 24.60 -7.67
N GLU A 61 26.56 23.33 -7.99
CA GLU A 61 27.56 22.28 -8.16
C GLU A 61 28.37 22.48 -9.44
N LEU A 62 27.71 22.84 -10.54
CA LEU A 62 28.39 23.19 -11.80
C LEU A 62 29.30 24.40 -11.61
N ARG A 63 28.86 25.41 -10.85
CA ARG A 63 29.65 26.60 -10.53
C ARG A 63 30.91 26.22 -9.74
N ARG A 64 30.78 25.37 -8.72
CA ARG A 64 31.90 24.86 -7.93
C ARG A 64 32.92 24.09 -8.79
N GLN A 65 32.45 23.21 -9.67
CA GLN A 65 33.32 22.44 -10.56
C GLN A 65 34.02 23.34 -11.58
N LEU A 66 33.34 24.37 -12.10
CA LEU A 66 33.94 25.38 -12.96
C LEU A 66 35.00 26.20 -12.23
N GLU A 67 34.76 26.63 -10.99
CA GLU A 67 35.74 27.33 -10.17
C GLU A 67 37.01 26.50 -9.96
N GLN A 68 36.85 25.21 -9.62
CA GLN A 68 37.97 24.27 -9.44
C GLN A 68 38.77 24.04 -10.74
N ASN A 69 38.08 24.06 -11.88
CA ASN A 69 38.68 23.87 -13.20
C ASN A 69 39.02 25.21 -13.89
N ASN A 70 39.15 26.31 -13.14
CA ASN A 70 39.50 27.65 -13.65
C ASN A 70 38.58 28.17 -14.78
N GLY A 71 37.31 27.77 -14.78
CA GLY A 71 36.32 28.11 -15.81
C GLY A 71 36.36 27.21 -17.04
N ASN A 72 37.19 26.15 -17.05
CA ASN A 72 37.30 25.24 -18.18
C ASN A 72 36.07 24.32 -18.26
N VAL A 73 35.06 24.74 -19.03
CA VAL A 73 33.82 23.98 -19.29
C VAL A 73 34.11 22.60 -19.88
N TYR A 74 35.15 22.47 -20.70
CA TYR A 74 35.53 21.21 -21.33
C TYR A 74 36.06 20.19 -20.31
N ALA A 75 36.89 20.64 -19.37
CA ALA A 75 37.39 19.81 -18.28
C ALA A 75 36.24 19.29 -17.40
N VAL A 76 35.35 20.19 -16.96
CA VAL A 76 34.18 19.85 -16.14
C VAL A 76 33.26 18.86 -16.87
N ALA A 77 32.98 19.08 -18.15
CA ALA A 77 32.14 18.18 -18.93
C ALA A 77 32.76 16.77 -19.06
N ASN A 78 34.09 16.67 -19.23
CA ASN A 78 34.77 15.37 -19.28
C ASN A 78 34.75 14.66 -17.93
N GLU A 79 34.92 15.39 -16.84
CA GLU A 79 34.84 14.86 -15.49
C GLU A 79 33.45 14.24 -15.23
N ILE A 80 32.39 14.99 -15.54
CA ILE A 80 31.00 14.51 -15.44
C ILE A 80 30.77 13.26 -16.31
N ILE A 81 31.21 13.28 -17.57
CA ILE A 81 31.06 12.13 -18.48
C ILE A 81 31.82 10.90 -17.94
N SER A 82 33.02 11.10 -17.42
CA SER A 82 33.86 10.03 -16.85
C SER A 82 33.20 9.41 -15.61
N GLU A 83 32.65 10.23 -14.71
CA GLU A 83 31.88 9.74 -13.55
C GLU A 83 30.65 8.94 -13.98
N LEU A 84 29.87 9.44 -14.95
CA LEU A 84 28.70 8.74 -15.48
C LEU A 84 29.08 7.39 -16.13
N MET A 85 30.18 7.33 -16.86
CA MET A 85 30.69 6.09 -17.47
C MET A 85 31.13 5.08 -16.41
N LYS A 86 31.76 5.54 -15.33
CA LYS A 86 32.14 4.67 -14.19
C LYS A 86 30.90 4.10 -13.50
N LEU A 87 29.91 4.95 -13.24
CA LEU A 87 28.62 4.55 -12.68
C LEU A 87 27.91 3.51 -13.57
N LYS A 88 27.94 3.71 -14.90
CA LYS A 88 27.39 2.75 -15.86
C LYS A 88 28.07 1.39 -15.76
N LYS A 89 29.41 1.38 -15.72
CA LYS A 89 30.20 0.15 -15.62
C LYS A 89 29.90 -0.61 -14.31
N ASP A 90 29.86 0.11 -13.19
CA ASP A 90 29.53 -0.49 -11.89
C ASP A 90 28.11 -1.09 -11.88
N LEU A 91 27.12 -0.39 -12.49
CA LEU A 91 25.75 -0.92 -12.66
C LEU A 91 25.70 -2.16 -13.57
N GLU A 92 26.46 -2.17 -14.67
CA GLU A 92 26.50 -3.32 -15.58
C GLU A 92 27.15 -4.55 -14.94
N GLU A 93 28.22 -4.36 -14.18
CA GLU A 93 28.89 -5.44 -13.45
C GLU A 93 27.98 -6.01 -12.36
N GLU A 94 27.26 -5.17 -11.62
CA GLU A 94 26.29 -5.60 -10.60
C GLU A 94 25.10 -6.33 -11.22
N LYS A 95 24.61 -5.87 -12.38
CA LYS A 95 23.53 -6.53 -13.13
C LYS A 95 23.96 -7.87 -13.69
N LYS A 96 25.16 -7.98 -14.26
CA LYS A 96 25.73 -9.26 -14.70
C LYS A 96 25.86 -10.21 -13.52
N LEU A 97 26.40 -9.76 -12.39
CA LEU A 97 26.51 -10.58 -11.19
C LEU A 97 25.15 -11.09 -10.69
N ASN A 98 24.11 -10.26 -10.76
CA ASN A 98 22.75 -10.65 -10.38
C ASN A 98 22.06 -11.56 -11.41
N GLU A 99 22.31 -11.38 -12.71
CA GLU A 99 21.81 -12.26 -13.78
C GLU A 99 22.49 -13.63 -13.73
N PHE A 100 23.80 -13.69 -13.50
CA PHE A 100 24.54 -14.95 -13.27
C PHE A 100 24.00 -15.70 -12.06
N LYS A 101 23.74 -15.01 -10.93
CA LYS A 101 23.10 -15.62 -9.75
C LYS A 101 21.70 -16.15 -10.06
N LYS A 102 20.90 -15.44 -10.87
CA LYS A 102 19.56 -15.86 -11.28
C LYS A 102 19.55 -17.02 -12.29
N GLU A 103 20.61 -17.18 -13.10
CA GLU A 103 20.74 -18.34 -14.00
C GLU A 103 21.21 -19.59 -13.24
N GLU A 104 22.10 -19.46 -12.26
CA GLU A 104 22.49 -20.57 -11.37
C GLU A 104 21.31 -21.04 -10.48
N GLU A 105 20.51 -20.11 -9.94
CA GLU A 105 19.30 -20.40 -9.13
C GLU A 105 18.23 -21.21 -9.89
N LYS A 106 18.19 -21.16 -11.24
CA LYS A 106 17.19 -21.89 -12.04
C LYS A 106 17.39 -23.40 -12.09
N THR A 107 18.49 -23.91 -11.54
CA THR A 107 18.77 -25.35 -11.47
C THR A 107 18.59 -25.94 -10.08
N GLU A 108 18.09 -25.17 -9.11
CA GLU A 108 17.93 -25.59 -7.72
C GLU A 108 16.44 -25.76 -7.36
N VAL A 109 16.12 -26.66 -6.42
CA VAL A 109 14.74 -26.92 -5.98
C VAL A 109 14.53 -26.45 -4.54
N GLY A 110 13.50 -25.61 -4.32
CA GLY A 110 13.17 -25.04 -3.01
C GLY A 110 13.37 -23.53 -2.96
N GLU A 111 12.97 -22.90 -1.84
CA GLU A 111 13.05 -21.46 -1.64
C GLU A 111 13.85 -21.14 -0.37
N ILE A 112 14.72 -20.14 -0.43
CA ILE A 112 15.37 -19.59 0.76
C ILE A 112 14.35 -18.73 1.51
N ARG A 113 14.13 -19.03 2.79
CA ARG A 113 13.19 -18.33 3.68
C ARG A 113 13.90 -17.87 4.96
N PRO A 114 13.31 -16.98 5.78
CA PRO A 114 13.92 -16.57 7.04
C PRO A 114 14.28 -17.76 7.95
N GLY A 115 15.41 -17.68 8.64
CA GLY A 115 15.95 -18.74 9.50
C GLY A 115 17.08 -19.55 8.85
N ILE A 116 17.18 -20.83 9.21
CA ILE A 116 18.19 -21.76 8.72
C ILE A 116 17.76 -22.36 7.38
N ASN A 117 18.60 -22.23 6.35
CA ASN A 117 18.40 -22.87 5.05
C ASN A 117 19.58 -23.81 4.76
N LEU A 118 19.29 -25.05 4.40
CA LEU A 118 20.26 -26.11 4.17
C LEU A 118 20.20 -26.52 2.70
N GLN A 119 21.35 -26.58 2.03
CA GLN A 119 21.46 -27.10 0.66
C GLN A 119 22.00 -28.52 0.69
N GLY A 120 21.25 -29.48 0.14
CA GLY A 120 21.66 -30.88 0.04
C GLY A 120 21.12 -31.57 -1.22
N TYR A 121 21.11 -32.89 -1.20
CA TYR A 121 20.61 -33.71 -2.31
C TYR A 121 19.54 -34.69 -1.83
N CYS A 122 18.47 -34.85 -2.60
CA CYS A 122 17.45 -35.84 -2.32
C CYS A 122 17.91 -37.24 -2.76
N ILE A 123 17.81 -38.23 -1.88
CA ILE A 123 18.17 -39.64 -2.19
C ILE A 123 16.97 -40.48 -2.65
N ASN A 124 15.75 -39.91 -2.67
CA ASN A 124 14.57 -40.63 -3.12
C ASN A 124 14.62 -40.81 -4.65
N GLY A 125 14.86 -42.03 -5.12
CA GLY A 125 14.96 -42.34 -6.56
C GLY A 125 13.70 -42.00 -7.36
N ASN A 126 12.55 -41.79 -6.72
CA ASN A 126 11.31 -41.34 -7.38
C ASN A 126 11.17 -39.81 -7.47
N CYS A 127 11.96 -39.05 -6.72
CA CYS A 127 11.96 -37.59 -6.70
C CYS A 127 12.60 -37.01 -7.97
N LEU A 128 12.01 -35.95 -8.54
CA LEU A 128 12.54 -35.33 -9.77
C LEU A 128 13.90 -34.68 -9.51
N ALA A 129 14.05 -34.01 -8.37
CA ALA A 129 15.32 -33.41 -7.96
C ALA A 129 16.45 -34.46 -7.84
N SER A 130 16.13 -35.65 -7.32
CA SER A 130 17.10 -36.75 -7.20
C SER A 130 17.51 -37.29 -8.57
N LYS A 131 16.54 -37.57 -9.45
CA LYS A 131 16.79 -38.07 -10.82
C LYS A 131 17.66 -37.12 -11.63
N ALA A 132 17.43 -35.82 -11.48
CA ALA A 132 18.19 -34.77 -12.15
C ALA A 132 19.49 -34.39 -11.42
N LYS A 133 19.76 -34.95 -10.22
CA LYS A 133 20.89 -34.59 -9.34
C LYS A 133 20.95 -33.09 -9.03
N ILE A 134 19.79 -32.47 -8.89
CA ILE A 134 19.62 -31.05 -8.61
C ILE A 134 19.78 -30.80 -7.11
N PRO A 135 20.53 -29.77 -6.68
CA PRO A 135 20.59 -29.38 -5.27
C PRO A 135 19.23 -28.88 -4.78
N VAL A 136 18.96 -29.16 -3.50
CA VAL A 136 17.68 -28.90 -2.86
C VAL A 136 17.88 -28.03 -1.63
N TRP A 137 17.15 -26.91 -1.54
CA TRP A 137 17.06 -26.08 -0.35
C TRP A 137 15.96 -26.56 0.59
N VAL A 138 16.32 -26.73 1.86
CA VAL A 138 15.41 -27.03 2.96
C VAL A 138 15.46 -25.89 3.97
N ASN A 139 14.32 -25.35 4.37
CA ASN A 139 14.24 -24.35 5.42
C ASN A 139 13.80 -24.99 6.75
N GLU A 140 14.62 -24.79 7.80
CA GLU A 140 14.37 -25.25 9.17
C GLU A 140 13.88 -24.11 10.10
N GLU A 141 13.53 -22.96 9.52
CA GLU A 141 13.05 -21.77 10.22
C GLU A 141 13.98 -21.31 11.36
N PHE A 142 13.41 -20.78 12.45
CA PHE A 142 14.13 -20.26 13.61
C PHE A 142 14.23 -21.34 14.70
N LYS A 143 15.24 -22.19 14.59
CA LYS A 143 15.46 -23.33 15.49
C LYS A 143 16.93 -23.48 15.88
N CYS A 144 17.19 -24.31 16.88
CA CYS A 144 18.51 -24.86 17.15
C CYS A 144 18.54 -26.32 16.70
N ILE A 145 19.40 -26.64 15.73
CA ILE A 145 19.54 -27.98 15.17
C ILE A 145 20.99 -28.46 15.27
N SER A 146 21.16 -29.76 15.46
CA SER A 146 22.44 -30.43 15.29
C SER A 146 22.49 -31.07 13.90
N LEU A 147 23.50 -30.72 13.11
CA LEU A 147 23.66 -31.17 11.74
C LEU A 147 24.88 -32.10 11.63
N ALA A 148 24.62 -33.36 11.29
CA ALA A 148 25.62 -34.31 10.80
C ALA A 148 25.39 -34.48 9.29
N PRO A 149 26.19 -33.83 8.42
CA PRO A 149 25.82 -33.59 7.01
C PRO A 149 25.45 -34.83 6.19
N ASN A 150 26.05 -35.98 6.51
CA ASN A 150 25.81 -37.25 5.82
C ASN A 150 24.79 -38.17 6.51
N THR A 151 24.42 -37.87 7.76
CA THR A 151 23.60 -38.75 8.59
C THR A 151 22.21 -38.15 8.83
N THR A 152 22.12 -36.83 8.94
CA THR A 152 20.86 -36.13 9.16
C THR A 152 20.08 -36.01 7.85
N SER A 153 18.83 -36.47 7.86
CA SER A 153 17.91 -36.37 6.73
C SER A 153 16.85 -35.29 6.96
N PHE A 154 16.51 -34.53 5.92
CA PHE A 154 15.52 -33.46 5.98
C PHE A 154 14.40 -33.65 4.94
N LEU A 155 13.26 -32.98 5.16
CA LEU A 155 12.10 -33.06 4.27
C LEU A 155 12.41 -32.41 2.93
N CYS A 156 12.32 -33.17 1.85
CA CYS A 156 12.47 -32.65 0.49
C CYS A 156 11.22 -31.82 0.12
N PRO A 157 11.36 -30.55 -0.32
CA PRO A 157 10.23 -29.74 -0.76
C PRO A 157 9.52 -30.31 -2.00
N ASP A 158 10.20 -31.11 -2.84
CA ASP A 158 9.62 -31.75 -4.03
C ASP A 158 8.79 -32.99 -3.64
N CYS A 159 9.42 -34.04 -3.09
CA CYS A 159 8.74 -35.29 -2.79
C CYS A 159 8.09 -35.37 -1.39
N LYS A 160 8.28 -34.35 -0.53
CA LYS A 160 7.78 -34.28 0.85
C LYS A 160 8.25 -35.40 1.80
N GLN A 161 9.31 -36.13 1.44
CA GLN A 161 9.89 -37.21 2.25
C GLN A 161 11.21 -36.78 2.91
N LEU A 162 11.52 -37.34 4.10
CA LEU A 162 12.77 -37.14 4.85
C LEU A 162 13.97 -37.79 4.13
N THR A 163 14.42 -37.16 3.05
CA THR A 163 15.33 -37.78 2.07
C THR A 163 16.40 -36.83 1.57
N VAL A 164 16.41 -35.57 2.02
CA VAL A 164 17.53 -34.65 1.72
C VAL A 164 18.67 -34.94 2.68
N THR A 165 19.80 -35.38 2.15
CA THR A 165 21.05 -35.65 2.88
C THR A 165 22.21 -34.92 2.20
N SER A 166 23.44 -35.21 2.64
CA SER A 166 24.66 -34.69 2.02
C SER A 166 24.65 -33.16 1.98
N ILE A 167 24.39 -32.54 3.13
CA ILE A 167 24.30 -31.08 3.23
C ILE A 167 25.66 -30.46 2.91
N THR A 168 25.71 -29.64 1.87
CA THR A 168 26.94 -29.00 1.37
C THR A 168 27.02 -27.53 1.78
N LYS A 169 25.88 -26.88 1.99
CA LYS A 169 25.82 -25.46 2.36
C LYS A 169 24.76 -25.17 3.40
N VAL A 170 25.01 -24.13 4.20
CA VAL A 170 24.05 -23.52 5.12
C VAL A 170 23.97 -22.03 4.83
N ILE A 171 22.76 -21.49 4.72
CA ILE A 171 22.49 -20.06 4.67
C ILE A 171 21.58 -19.69 5.83
N PHE A 172 22.03 -18.77 6.65
CA PHE A 172 21.17 -18.07 7.60
C PHE A 172 20.61 -16.82 6.92
N PHE A 173 19.31 -16.60 7.00
CA PHE A 173 18.65 -15.50 6.29
C PHE A 173 17.67 -14.77 7.20
N ASN A 174 17.72 -13.43 7.26
CA ASN A 174 16.83 -12.60 8.09
C ASN A 174 16.75 -13.08 9.55
N SER A 175 17.89 -13.50 10.11
CA SER A 175 17.98 -14.07 11.45
C SER A 175 19.27 -13.67 12.14
N GLU A 176 19.23 -13.53 13.46
CA GLU A 176 20.43 -13.68 14.26
C GLU A 176 20.81 -15.16 14.28
N HIS A 177 22.09 -15.48 14.17
CA HIS A 177 22.49 -16.87 14.09
C HIS A 177 23.83 -17.17 14.74
N SER A 178 24.04 -18.44 15.05
CA SER A 178 25.35 -18.96 15.43
C SER A 178 25.58 -20.33 14.80
N ILE A 179 26.82 -20.54 14.38
CA ILE A 179 27.38 -21.81 13.92
C ILE A 179 28.68 -22.00 14.71
N CYS A 180 28.95 -23.20 15.24
CA CYS A 180 30.13 -23.43 16.08
C CYS A 180 31.42 -22.79 15.50
N LEU A 181 31.97 -21.82 16.27
CA LEU A 181 33.24 -21.09 16.15
C LEU A 181 33.35 -19.74 15.39
N LYS A 182 32.33 -19.14 14.76
CA LYS A 182 32.43 -17.73 14.26
C LYS A 182 31.10 -16.94 14.30
N SER A 183 31.23 -15.62 14.47
CA SER A 183 30.16 -14.64 14.73
C SER A 183 29.41 -14.12 13.48
N ASN A 184 28.31 -13.41 13.78
CA ASN A 184 27.13 -13.05 12.98
C ASN A 184 27.40 -12.14 11.75
N ASN A 185 26.90 -12.53 10.55
CA ASN A 185 26.58 -11.62 9.44
C ASN A 185 25.21 -11.93 8.77
N TYR A 186 24.64 -10.96 8.09
CA TYR A 186 23.26 -10.95 7.58
C TYR A 186 22.75 -12.16 6.76
N LYS A 187 23.60 -12.59 5.84
CA LYS A 187 23.42 -13.71 4.93
C LYS A 187 24.78 -14.37 4.88
N CYS A 188 25.04 -15.22 5.86
CA CYS A 188 26.25 -16.02 5.84
C CYS A 188 25.95 -17.32 5.12
N GLU A 189 26.56 -17.47 3.95
CA GLU A 189 26.71 -18.78 3.31
C GLU A 189 27.94 -19.47 3.91
N TYR A 190 27.73 -20.63 4.50
CA TYR A 190 28.78 -21.47 5.04
C TYR A 190 28.86 -22.76 4.23
N SER A 191 30.04 -23.06 3.69
CA SER A 191 30.33 -24.39 3.18
C SER A 191 30.47 -25.37 4.33
N ILE A 192 29.75 -26.49 4.24
CA ILE A 192 29.70 -27.52 5.27
C ILE A 192 30.63 -28.66 4.89
N LYS A 193 31.48 -29.08 5.85
CA LYS A 193 32.38 -30.22 5.69
C LYS A 193 31.70 -31.47 6.21
N SER A 194 31.73 -32.54 5.42
CA SER A 194 31.05 -33.81 5.70
C SER A 194 31.45 -34.51 7.01
N GLU A 195 32.65 -34.24 7.51
CA GLU A 195 33.25 -34.92 8.67
C GLU A 195 32.99 -34.22 10.01
N LEU A 196 32.40 -33.02 9.99
CA LEU A 196 32.19 -32.21 11.18
C LEU A 196 30.73 -32.25 11.64
N LEU A 197 30.55 -32.22 12.95
CA LEU A 197 29.25 -31.99 13.57
C LEU A 197 29.06 -30.49 13.79
N TYR A 198 27.94 -29.97 13.32
CA TYR A 198 27.61 -28.56 13.47
C TYR A 198 26.43 -28.40 14.42
N LYS A 199 26.50 -27.42 15.32
CA LYS A 199 25.32 -26.90 16.02
C LYS A 199 24.94 -25.58 15.36
N LEU A 200 23.78 -25.55 14.72
CA LEU A 200 23.23 -24.39 14.04
C LEU A 200 22.12 -23.82 14.92
N LYS A 201 22.10 -22.50 15.08
CA LYS A 201 21.01 -21.80 15.77
C LYS A 201 20.64 -20.57 14.95
N ALA A 202 19.35 -20.40 14.69
CA ALA A 202 18.81 -19.16 14.16
C ALA A 202 17.68 -18.66 15.06
N ASP A 203 17.73 -17.39 15.41
CA ASP A 203 16.73 -16.68 16.18
C ASP A 203 16.16 -15.53 15.32
N LYS A 204 14.90 -15.16 15.57
CA LYS A 204 14.35 -13.94 14.97
C LYS A 204 15.15 -12.75 15.50
N ILE A 205 15.37 -11.74 14.65
CA ILE A 205 16.02 -10.51 15.07
C ILE A 205 15.12 -9.73 16.06
N PHE A 206 15.73 -9.16 17.09
CA PHE A 206 15.06 -8.30 18.06
C PHE A 206 15.98 -7.13 18.44
N GLN A 207 15.41 -5.98 18.80
CA GLN A 207 16.22 -4.93 19.41
C GLN A 207 16.83 -5.41 20.72
N HIS A 208 18.12 -5.15 20.91
CA HIS A 208 18.87 -5.60 22.08
C HIS A 208 18.66 -4.72 23.33
N ALA A 209 17.89 -3.64 23.20
CA ALA A 209 17.60 -2.72 24.29
C ALA A 209 16.92 -3.38 25.51
N GLU A 210 17.15 -2.81 26.70
CA GLU A 210 16.62 -3.28 27.98
C GLU A 210 15.28 -2.65 28.34
N SER A 211 15.02 -1.42 27.85
CA SER A 211 13.76 -0.69 28.00
C SER A 211 13.45 0.11 26.72
N LEU A 212 12.27 0.75 26.68
CA LEU A 212 11.92 1.65 25.58
C LEU A 212 12.83 2.90 25.57
N GLU A 213 13.16 3.46 26.73
CA GLU A 213 14.05 4.61 26.86
C GLU A 213 15.47 4.29 26.39
N ASP A 214 15.96 3.10 26.74
CA ASP A 214 17.24 2.59 26.23
C ASP A 214 17.19 2.41 24.70
N LEU A 215 16.09 1.87 24.16
CA LEU A 215 15.91 1.74 22.71
C LEU A 215 15.93 3.09 21.99
N ILE A 216 15.22 4.09 22.51
CA ILE A 216 15.19 5.44 21.96
C ILE A 216 16.60 6.03 21.98
N SER A 217 17.27 6.00 23.13
CA SER A 217 18.61 6.56 23.30
C SER A 217 19.63 5.91 22.36
N ARG A 218 19.65 4.57 22.29
CA ARG A 218 20.54 3.85 21.35
C ARG A 218 20.23 4.17 19.90
N SER A 219 18.94 4.26 19.55
CA SER A 219 18.52 4.59 18.18
C SER A 219 18.97 5.99 17.77
N GLU A 220 18.78 7.00 18.63
CA GLU A 220 19.22 8.37 18.36
C GLU A 220 20.74 8.45 18.22
N ASN A 221 21.47 7.80 19.14
CA ASN A 221 22.92 7.74 19.07
C ASN A 221 23.43 7.02 17.81
N ALA A 222 22.78 5.92 17.41
CA ALA A 222 23.12 5.20 16.19
C ALA A 222 22.81 6.02 14.93
N MET A 223 21.68 6.72 14.87
CA MET A 223 21.32 7.60 13.75
C MET A 223 22.30 8.77 13.59
N ALA A 224 22.89 9.23 14.70
CA ALA A 224 23.92 10.28 14.72
C ALA A 224 25.34 9.75 14.53
N SER A 225 25.55 8.43 14.42
CA SER A 225 26.88 7.84 14.39
C SER A 225 27.59 8.04 13.05
N ASN A 226 28.92 8.00 13.07
CA ASN A 226 29.74 8.17 11.87
C ASN A 226 29.45 7.08 10.83
N GLU A 227 29.12 5.86 11.25
CA GLU A 227 28.74 4.73 10.40
C GLU A 227 27.53 5.08 9.53
N ILE A 228 26.44 5.53 10.16
CA ILE A 228 25.21 5.92 9.47
C ILE A 228 25.43 7.20 8.64
N LEU A 229 26.12 8.21 9.19
CA LEU A 229 26.42 9.44 8.47
C LEU A 229 27.26 9.18 7.21
N ASN A 230 28.21 8.23 7.25
CA ASN A 230 29.00 7.86 6.08
C ASN A 230 28.17 7.12 5.03
N LEU A 231 27.28 6.21 5.45
CA LEU A 231 26.31 5.57 4.56
C LEU A 231 25.37 6.60 3.90
N VAL A 232 24.84 7.54 4.67
CA VAL A 232 24.00 8.63 4.18
C VAL A 232 24.77 9.51 3.19
N LYS A 233 26.01 9.88 3.50
CA LYS A 233 26.88 10.63 2.57
C LYS A 233 27.10 9.88 1.26
N GLU A 234 27.32 8.56 1.32
CA GLU A 234 27.49 7.75 0.12
C GLU A 234 26.22 7.75 -0.74
N LEU A 235 25.04 7.55 -0.14
CA LEU A 235 23.75 7.64 -0.85
C LEU A 235 23.55 9.02 -1.48
N GLN A 236 23.92 10.09 -0.77
CA GLN A 236 23.81 11.47 -1.26
C GLN A 236 24.71 11.75 -2.48
N LYS A 237 25.86 11.07 -2.64
CA LYS A 237 26.70 11.20 -3.85
C LYS A 237 25.95 10.81 -5.13
N TYR A 238 24.99 9.89 -5.02
CA TYR A 238 24.14 9.47 -6.13
C TYR A 238 22.87 10.33 -6.28
N PHE A 239 22.85 11.51 -5.64
CA PHE A 239 21.70 12.42 -5.61
C PHE A 239 20.43 11.73 -5.11
N ILE A 240 20.56 10.79 -4.17
CA ILE A 240 19.45 10.14 -3.50
C ILE A 240 19.06 10.98 -2.29
N LYS A 241 17.76 11.27 -2.17
CA LYS A 241 17.26 12.06 -1.05
C LYS A 241 17.01 11.16 0.15
N ILE A 242 17.61 11.51 1.28
CA ILE A 242 17.38 10.84 2.56
C ILE A 242 16.53 11.77 3.43
N VAL A 243 15.38 11.27 3.87
CA VAL A 243 14.50 11.95 4.83
C VAL A 243 14.84 11.40 6.20
N ASN A 244 15.38 12.26 7.06
CA ASN A 244 15.86 11.90 8.38
C ASN A 244 15.01 12.56 9.48
N PRO A 245 14.37 11.78 10.36
CA PRO A 245 13.96 12.28 11.65
C PRO A 245 15.18 12.24 12.59
N PHE A 246 15.90 13.35 12.75
CA PHE A 246 17.03 13.46 13.70
C PHE A 246 16.63 13.18 15.16
N LYS A 247 15.33 13.14 15.45
CA LYS A 247 14.76 12.76 16.73
C LYS A 247 13.73 11.67 16.51
N VAL A 248 13.67 10.74 17.45
CA VAL A 248 12.63 9.72 17.46
C VAL A 248 11.25 10.39 17.55
N LYS A 249 10.24 9.74 16.96
CA LYS A 249 8.83 10.16 17.04
C LYS A 249 8.40 10.42 18.49
N ASP A 250 7.30 11.15 18.63
CA ASP A 250 6.59 11.32 19.90
C ASP A 250 6.49 10.00 20.68
N ARG A 251 6.91 10.02 21.96
CA ARG A 251 6.97 8.86 22.84
C ARG A 251 5.60 8.23 23.05
N GLU A 252 4.54 9.02 23.17
CA GLU A 252 3.18 8.52 23.39
C GLU A 252 2.71 7.74 22.17
N ARG A 253 2.89 8.32 20.99
CA ARG A 253 2.57 7.66 19.72
C ARG A 253 3.38 6.39 19.47
N LEU A 254 4.64 6.35 19.92
CA LEU A 254 5.48 5.16 19.82
C LEU A 254 4.98 4.06 20.77
N LEU A 255 4.60 4.40 22.01
CA LEU A 255 4.02 3.46 22.97
C LEU A 255 2.71 2.87 22.45
N GLU A 256 1.81 3.71 21.97
CA GLU A 256 0.55 3.27 21.33
C GLU A 256 0.85 2.31 20.18
N LYS A 257 1.76 2.69 19.29
CA LYS A 257 2.17 1.83 18.17
C LYS A 257 2.68 0.47 18.64
N ILE A 258 3.55 0.44 19.65
CA ILE A 258 4.12 -0.80 20.17
C ILE A 258 3.02 -1.70 20.75
N GLN A 259 2.10 -1.10 21.52
CA GLN A 259 0.99 -1.81 22.12
C GLN A 259 0.08 -2.45 21.07
N PHE A 260 -0.29 -1.71 20.03
CA PHE A 260 -1.18 -2.21 18.97
C PHE A 260 -0.49 -3.20 18.03
N ASP A 261 0.72 -2.89 17.55
CA ASP A 261 1.37 -3.69 16.51
C ASP A 261 2.05 -4.96 17.08
N TYR A 262 2.42 -4.96 18.37
CA TYR A 262 3.23 -6.02 18.98
C TYR A 262 2.66 -6.61 20.29
N GLY A 263 1.55 -6.07 20.78
CA GLY A 263 0.87 -6.48 22.01
C GLY A 263 1.34 -5.75 23.27
N SER A 264 0.71 -6.05 24.40
CA SER A 264 0.96 -5.43 25.71
C SER A 264 2.12 -6.03 26.52
N ASP A 265 2.97 -6.85 25.88
CA ASP A 265 4.16 -7.41 26.53
C ASP A 265 5.14 -6.29 26.91
N THR A 266 5.63 -6.30 28.14
CA THR A 266 6.72 -5.43 28.62
C THR A 266 7.96 -5.42 27.71
N LYS A 267 8.18 -6.47 26.90
CA LYS A 267 9.28 -6.59 25.92
C LYS A 267 8.84 -6.38 24.47
N ALA A 268 7.59 -5.95 24.22
CA ALA A 268 7.07 -5.69 22.87
C ALA A 268 7.90 -4.65 22.10
N PHE A 269 8.50 -3.68 22.80
CA PHE A 269 9.39 -2.67 22.21
C PHE A 269 10.58 -3.30 21.48
N LYS A 270 11.01 -4.52 21.84
CA LYS A 270 12.09 -5.22 21.14
C LYS A 270 11.75 -5.57 19.69
N LYS A 271 10.48 -5.52 19.30
CA LYS A 271 10.03 -5.75 17.92
C LYS A 271 9.92 -4.44 17.12
N ALA A 272 10.09 -3.28 17.75
CA ALA A 272 9.96 -1.97 17.11
C ALA A 272 11.26 -1.56 16.40
N PHE A 273 11.31 -1.82 15.09
CA PHE A 273 12.46 -1.46 14.25
C PHE A 273 12.36 -0.06 13.66
N ASP A 274 11.19 0.58 13.68
CA ASP A 274 10.99 1.91 13.08
C ASP A 274 11.29 3.08 14.03
N VAL A 275 11.93 2.80 15.18
CA VAL A 275 12.37 3.82 16.14
C VAL A 275 13.49 4.66 15.52
N GLY A 276 14.57 4.02 15.09
CA GLY A 276 15.62 4.62 14.27
C GLY A 276 15.36 4.31 12.80
N ARG A 277 14.61 5.16 12.09
CA ARG A 277 14.18 4.90 10.71
C ARG A 277 14.58 6.02 9.75
N PHE A 278 15.17 5.65 8.63
CA PHE A 278 15.40 6.51 7.48
C PHE A 278 14.44 6.19 6.34
N THR A 279 13.91 7.22 5.69
CA THR A 279 13.18 7.04 4.42
C THR A 279 14.02 7.55 3.26
N ILE A 280 14.32 6.67 2.32
CA ILE A 280 15.14 6.94 1.14
C ILE A 280 14.20 7.16 -0.03
N LEU A 281 14.22 8.36 -0.61
CA LEU A 281 13.35 8.78 -1.69
C LEU A 281 14.11 8.82 -3.01
N CYS A 282 13.78 7.88 -3.90
CA CYS A 282 14.43 7.70 -5.18
C CYS A 282 13.58 8.27 -6.32
N ASP A 283 14.19 8.99 -7.26
CA ASP A 283 13.45 9.58 -8.39
C ASP A 283 12.97 8.52 -9.38
N ASN A 284 13.73 7.44 -9.51
CA ASN A 284 13.50 6.39 -10.50
C ASN A 284 14.05 5.05 -10.02
N GLU A 285 13.71 4.00 -10.77
CA GLU A 285 14.12 2.63 -10.50
C GLU A 285 15.63 2.45 -10.43
N ALA A 286 16.40 3.12 -11.30
CA ALA A 286 17.86 3.01 -11.26
C ALA A 286 18.43 3.52 -9.93
N LYS A 287 17.99 4.69 -9.46
CA LYS A 287 18.39 5.23 -8.15
C LYS A 287 17.95 4.34 -6.99
N LEU A 288 16.78 3.71 -7.09
CA LEU A 288 16.31 2.76 -6.09
C LEU A 288 17.26 1.55 -6.01
N GLN A 289 17.60 0.94 -7.15
CA GLN A 289 18.54 -0.17 -7.19
C GLN A 289 19.93 0.24 -6.68
N THR A 290 20.41 1.43 -7.05
CA THR A 290 21.65 2.00 -6.49
C THR A 290 21.57 2.16 -4.98
N ALA A 291 20.47 2.72 -4.44
CA ALA A 291 20.29 2.88 -3.00
C ALA A 291 20.36 1.53 -2.26
N VAL A 292 19.66 0.53 -2.81
CA VAL A 292 19.65 -0.85 -2.28
C VAL A 292 21.04 -1.47 -2.35
N GLY A 293 21.76 -1.32 -3.47
CA GLY A 293 23.13 -1.81 -3.63
C GLY A 293 24.10 -1.18 -2.62
N VAL A 294 24.01 0.14 -2.38
CA VAL A 294 24.80 0.86 -1.37
C VAL A 294 24.49 0.35 0.04
N MET A 295 23.19 0.21 0.40
CA MET A 295 22.79 -0.33 1.70
C MET A 295 23.25 -1.78 1.89
N LYS A 296 23.25 -2.60 0.84
CA LYS A 296 23.76 -3.99 0.89
C LYS A 296 25.26 -4.07 1.13
N LYS A 297 26.01 -3.03 0.79
CA LYS A 297 27.43 -2.86 1.10
C LYS A 297 27.67 -2.26 2.50
N ALA A 298 26.71 -2.41 3.42
CA ALA A 298 26.73 -1.91 4.80
C ALA A 298 28.05 -2.18 5.57
N GLU A 299 28.72 -3.31 5.29
CA GLU A 299 29.97 -3.68 5.95
C GLU A 299 31.10 -2.65 5.73
N GLN A 300 31.10 -1.97 4.57
CA GLN A 300 32.04 -0.86 4.28
C GLN A 300 31.90 0.30 5.26
N PHE A 301 30.73 0.42 5.89
CA PHE A 301 30.41 1.43 6.89
C PHE A 301 30.39 0.86 8.31
N LYS A 302 30.94 -0.35 8.53
CA LYS A 302 30.92 -1.07 9.82
C LYS A 302 29.50 -1.40 10.34
N LEU A 303 28.52 -1.42 9.45
CA LEU A 303 27.16 -1.86 9.73
C LEU A 303 26.97 -3.30 9.22
N ILE A 304 26.06 -4.05 9.81
CA ILE A 304 25.66 -5.35 9.27
C ILE A 304 24.26 -5.21 8.70
N VAL A 305 24.00 -5.70 7.50
CA VAL A 305 22.62 -5.93 7.10
C VAL A 305 22.01 -7.00 8.03
N SER A 306 20.74 -6.97 8.33
CA SER A 306 20.11 -7.91 9.28
C SER A 306 18.72 -8.36 8.84
N GLU A 307 18.07 -7.54 8.01
CA GLU A 307 16.89 -7.93 7.23
C GLU A 307 16.91 -7.22 5.88
N ASP A 308 16.41 -7.88 4.84
CA ASP A 308 16.25 -7.38 3.47
C ASP A 308 14.91 -7.90 2.97
N LYS A 309 13.97 -6.99 2.77
CA LYS A 309 12.62 -7.28 2.29
C LYS A 309 12.27 -6.34 1.15
N ASP A 310 12.08 -6.93 -0.02
CA ASP A 310 11.62 -6.25 -1.22
C ASP A 310 10.11 -6.43 -1.40
N PHE A 311 9.37 -5.32 -1.37
CA PHE A 311 7.92 -5.23 -1.60
C PHE A 311 7.58 -4.40 -2.86
N PHE A 312 8.49 -4.27 -3.82
CA PHE A 312 8.19 -3.59 -5.08
C PHE A 312 7.40 -4.45 -6.05
N GLU A 313 7.80 -5.71 -6.18
CA GLU A 313 7.16 -6.69 -7.08
C GLU A 313 6.16 -7.59 -6.32
N LYS A 314 6.10 -7.48 -4.99
CA LYS A 314 5.20 -8.25 -4.12
C LYS A 314 4.36 -7.29 -3.32
N GLN A 315 3.04 -7.50 -3.30
CA GLN A 315 2.14 -6.72 -2.47
C GLN A 315 2.45 -6.96 -0.99
N SER A 316 2.82 -5.90 -0.28
CA SER A 316 2.85 -5.90 1.19
C SER A 316 1.42 -5.97 1.74
N LYS A 317 1.23 -6.20 3.04
CA LYS A 317 -0.11 -6.22 3.66
C LYS A 317 -0.94 -4.96 3.36
N THR A 318 -0.28 -3.81 3.25
CA THR A 318 -0.91 -2.52 2.93
C THR A 318 -0.76 -2.14 1.46
N HIS A 319 -0.20 -3.00 0.61
CA HIS A 319 0.05 -2.74 -0.81
C HIS A 319 0.97 -1.55 -1.08
N HIS A 320 1.69 -1.04 -0.09
CA HIS A 320 2.76 -0.08 -0.34
C HIS A 320 3.97 -0.73 -1.00
N ARG A 321 4.57 -0.03 -1.97
CA ARG A 321 5.80 -0.40 -2.66
C ARG A 321 7.02 0.23 -2.02
N PHE A 322 7.85 -0.59 -1.40
CA PHE A 322 9.09 -0.15 -0.77
C PHE A 322 10.07 -1.32 -0.62
N HIS A 323 11.32 -0.98 -0.40
CA HIS A 323 12.40 -1.90 -0.08
C HIS A 323 12.86 -1.59 1.34
N ASN A 324 12.68 -2.53 2.25
CA ASN A 324 13.03 -2.35 3.66
C ASN A 324 14.29 -3.15 4.00
N ILE A 325 15.32 -2.45 4.49
CA ILE A 325 16.56 -3.05 4.95
C ILE A 325 16.79 -2.66 6.41
N LYS A 326 16.98 -3.65 7.27
CA LYS A 326 17.39 -3.41 8.66
C LYS A 326 18.88 -3.54 8.77
N LEU A 327 19.54 -2.55 9.35
CA LEU A 327 20.97 -2.48 9.56
C LEU A 327 21.26 -2.54 11.05
N TYR A 328 22.11 -3.47 11.47
CA TYR A 328 22.62 -3.56 12.82
C TYR A 328 23.87 -2.71 12.99
N ASN A 329 23.81 -1.79 13.96
CA ASN A 329 24.96 -0.98 14.37
C ASN A 329 25.64 -1.63 15.58
N LYS A 330 26.79 -2.28 15.35
CA LYS A 330 27.53 -2.99 16.41
C LYS A 330 27.97 -2.09 17.56
N GLN A 331 28.25 -0.81 17.30
CA GLN A 331 28.77 0.11 18.32
C GLN A 331 27.73 0.44 19.38
N TYR A 332 26.47 0.62 18.95
CA TYR A 332 25.36 0.99 19.83
C TYR A 332 24.43 -0.19 20.14
N ASP A 333 24.71 -1.36 19.56
CA ASP A 333 23.99 -2.60 19.82
C ASP A 333 22.47 -2.41 19.59
N VAL A 334 22.13 -1.92 18.40
CA VAL A 334 20.76 -1.57 18.00
C VAL A 334 20.57 -1.71 16.48
N TYR A 335 19.35 -2.01 16.07
CA TYR A 335 18.96 -2.05 14.66
C TYR A 335 18.30 -0.74 14.21
N VAL A 336 18.68 -0.30 13.02
CA VAL A 336 18.15 0.87 12.32
C VAL A 336 17.43 0.40 11.05
N GLU A 337 16.24 0.93 10.79
CA GLU A 337 15.45 0.64 9.59
C GLU A 337 15.76 1.64 8.47
N MET A 338 16.07 1.15 7.27
CA MET A 338 16.19 1.96 6.06
C MET A 338 15.17 1.52 5.03
N GLN A 339 14.18 2.37 4.78
CA GLN A 339 13.11 2.11 3.83
C GLN A 339 13.31 2.95 2.56
N ALA A 340 13.61 2.30 1.44
CA ALA A 340 13.68 2.95 0.14
C ALA A 340 12.37 2.84 -0.63
N THR A 341 11.92 3.94 -1.22
CA THR A 341 10.75 3.99 -2.10
C THR A 341 10.95 4.97 -3.25
N LEU A 342 10.10 4.91 -4.28
CA LEU A 342 10.07 5.91 -5.33
C LEU A 342 9.32 7.14 -4.85
N LYS A 343 9.78 8.34 -5.22
CA LYS A 343 9.13 9.61 -4.86
C LYS A 343 7.65 9.65 -5.27
N LYS A 344 7.32 9.12 -6.44
CA LYS A 344 5.92 9.06 -6.91
C LYS A 344 4.98 8.17 -6.07
N PHE A 345 5.52 7.32 -5.20
CA PHE A 345 4.76 6.42 -4.32
C PHE A 345 4.73 6.90 -2.87
N THR A 346 5.45 7.96 -2.52
CA THR A 346 5.52 8.44 -1.13
C THR A 346 4.30 9.26 -0.76
N THR A 347 3.84 9.09 0.48
CA THR A 347 2.78 9.86 1.12
C THR A 347 3.33 10.85 2.15
N LEU A 348 4.65 11.01 2.23
CA LEU A 348 5.29 11.97 3.15
C LEU A 348 4.95 13.41 2.73
N GLU A 349 4.43 14.21 3.67
CA GLU A 349 3.82 15.53 3.43
C GLU A 349 4.70 16.50 2.63
N GLU A 350 6.00 16.55 2.90
CA GLU A 350 6.94 17.46 2.21
C GLU A 350 7.39 16.97 0.82
N TYR A 351 7.10 15.71 0.48
CA TYR A 351 7.67 15.02 -0.69
C TYR A 351 6.65 14.42 -1.63
N THR A 352 5.42 14.27 -1.16
CA THR A 352 4.32 13.77 -1.97
C THR A 352 3.96 14.76 -3.08
N VAL A 353 3.39 14.22 -4.16
CA VAL A 353 2.71 15.02 -5.20
C VAL A 353 1.21 15.15 -4.92
N PHE A 354 0.68 14.34 -4.00
CA PHE A 354 -0.73 14.33 -3.61
C PHE A 354 -1.06 15.54 -2.73
N ASN A 355 -2.23 16.13 -2.93
CA ASN A 355 -2.78 17.22 -2.13
C ASN A 355 -3.16 16.77 -0.71
N ASN A 356 -3.56 15.50 -0.54
CA ASN A 356 -3.87 14.94 0.78
C ASN A 356 -2.89 13.80 1.18
N PRO A 357 -1.62 14.12 1.53
CA PRO A 357 -0.59 13.13 1.87
C PRO A 357 -1.00 12.18 2.99
N LYS A 358 -1.70 12.69 4.01
CA LYS A 358 -1.94 11.98 5.25
C LYS A 358 -3.10 10.98 5.15
N LEU A 359 -3.92 11.05 4.10
CA LEU A 359 -5.16 10.28 3.98
C LEU A 359 -4.97 8.77 4.23
N SER A 360 -4.11 8.11 3.44
CA SER A 360 -3.88 6.66 3.57
C SER A 360 -3.29 6.30 4.94
N HIS A 361 -2.31 7.09 5.40
CA HIS A 361 -1.66 6.87 6.69
C HIS A 361 -2.63 7.03 7.87
N SER A 362 -3.42 8.10 7.89
CA SER A 362 -4.43 8.33 8.91
C SER A 362 -5.54 7.30 8.88
N PHE A 363 -5.97 6.85 7.69
CA PHE A 363 -6.97 5.79 7.58
C PHE A 363 -6.44 4.47 8.12
N TYR A 364 -5.20 4.11 7.78
CA TYR A 364 -4.50 2.98 8.38
C TYR A 364 -4.42 3.08 9.91
N GLU A 365 -4.10 4.26 10.45
CA GLU A 365 -4.06 4.47 11.89
C GLU A 365 -5.41 4.26 12.58
N CYS A 366 -6.52 4.65 11.93
CA CYS A 366 -7.86 4.37 12.44
C CYS A 366 -8.19 2.87 12.46
N ILE A 367 -7.75 2.12 11.45
CA ILE A 367 -8.14 0.70 11.28
C ILE A 367 -7.25 -0.25 12.08
N ARG A 368 -5.94 0.02 12.15
CA ARG A 368 -4.95 -0.94 12.66
C ARG A 368 -5.14 -1.30 14.14
N ALA A 369 -5.65 -0.35 14.93
CA ALA A 369 -5.88 -0.50 16.37
C ALA A 369 -7.27 -1.06 16.70
N TRP A 370 -8.11 -1.25 15.68
CA TRP A 370 -9.49 -1.67 15.87
C TRP A 370 -9.59 -3.18 16.03
N GLU A 371 -9.97 -3.61 17.23
CA GLU A 371 -10.39 -4.98 17.53
C GLU A 371 -11.93 -5.04 17.47
N PRO A 372 -12.52 -5.71 16.46
CA PRO A 372 -13.97 -5.75 16.31
C PRO A 372 -14.62 -6.59 17.42
N ILE A 373 -15.72 -6.09 17.99
CA ILE A 373 -16.45 -6.75 19.08
C ILE A 373 -17.67 -7.51 18.54
N THR A 374 -18.30 -6.98 17.48
CA THR A 374 -19.46 -7.58 16.83
C THR A 374 -19.15 -8.01 15.40
N LEU A 375 -20.02 -8.83 14.81
CA LEU A 375 -19.89 -9.26 13.42
C LEU A 375 -19.97 -8.05 12.46
N GLU A 376 -20.82 -7.07 12.76
CA GLU A 376 -20.91 -5.85 11.95
C GLU A 376 -19.62 -5.01 12.02
N ASP A 377 -18.96 -4.98 13.18
CA ASP A 377 -17.66 -4.33 13.32
C ASP A 377 -16.58 -5.09 12.53
N GLU A 378 -16.63 -6.42 12.49
CA GLU A 378 -15.70 -7.26 11.72
C GLU A 378 -15.86 -7.02 10.21
N ASP A 379 -17.09 -7.02 9.71
CA ASP A 379 -17.42 -6.73 8.32
C ASP A 379 -16.97 -5.31 7.92
N LEU A 380 -17.26 -4.31 8.76
CA LEU A 380 -16.87 -2.92 8.52
C LEU A 380 -15.35 -2.74 8.57
N LYS A 381 -14.66 -3.44 9.48
CA LYS A 381 -13.20 -3.45 9.54
C LYS A 381 -12.60 -4.08 8.29
N GLN A 382 -13.12 -5.22 7.85
CA GLN A 382 -12.66 -5.88 6.63
C GLN A 382 -12.86 -4.95 5.42
N ALA A 383 -14.04 -4.35 5.27
CA ALA A 383 -14.31 -3.39 4.20
C ALA A 383 -13.37 -2.16 4.27
N SER A 384 -13.00 -1.72 5.49
CA SER A 384 -12.01 -0.66 5.68
C SER A 384 -10.61 -1.07 5.22
N ASP A 385 -10.15 -2.27 5.60
CA ASP A 385 -8.85 -2.82 5.19
C ASP A 385 -8.78 -2.98 3.65
N GLU A 386 -9.84 -3.50 3.02
CA GLU A 386 -9.94 -3.62 1.56
C GLU A 386 -9.95 -2.24 0.87
N THR A 387 -10.65 -1.26 1.42
CA THR A 387 -10.68 0.11 0.88
C THR A 387 -9.30 0.76 0.99
N LEU A 388 -8.59 0.57 2.11
CA LEU A 388 -7.23 1.04 2.26
C LEU A 388 -6.28 0.40 1.23
N GLN A 389 -6.43 -0.91 0.96
CA GLN A 389 -5.67 -1.59 -0.09
C GLN A 389 -5.94 -0.97 -1.47
N LYS A 390 -7.21 -0.74 -1.84
CA LYS A 390 -7.58 -0.10 -3.12
C LYS A 390 -7.00 1.31 -3.26
N ILE A 391 -7.00 2.10 -2.17
CA ILE A 391 -6.36 3.43 -2.15
C ILE A 391 -4.87 3.29 -2.41
N ASN A 392 -4.20 2.35 -1.74
CA ASN A 392 -2.76 2.12 -1.93
C ASN A 392 -2.43 1.53 -3.30
N ASP A 393 -3.35 0.77 -3.90
CA ASP A 393 -3.23 0.29 -5.28
C ASP A 393 -3.23 1.43 -6.29
N ILE A 394 -4.03 2.48 -6.06
CA ILE A 394 -4.01 3.71 -6.87
C ILE A 394 -2.70 4.48 -6.66
N ILE A 395 -2.30 4.69 -5.39
CA ILE A 395 -1.09 5.46 -5.04
C ILE A 395 0.17 4.79 -5.63
N CYS A 396 0.32 3.49 -5.39
CA CYS A 396 1.49 2.70 -5.75
C CYS A 396 1.42 2.08 -7.15
N GLU A 397 0.39 2.40 -7.95
CA GLU A 397 0.25 1.93 -9.34
C GLU A 397 0.24 0.39 -9.44
N TRP A 398 -0.52 -0.27 -8.56
CA TRP A 398 -0.87 -1.69 -8.71
C TRP A 398 -2.00 -1.90 -9.72
N ILE A 399 -2.85 -0.89 -9.91
CA ILE A 399 -3.84 -0.84 -10.99
C ILE A 399 -3.33 -0.03 -12.16
N ASN A 400 -3.84 -0.34 -13.36
CA ASN A 400 -3.41 0.34 -14.59
C ASN A 400 -4.04 1.73 -14.73
N ASP A 401 -3.37 2.60 -15.50
CA ASP A 401 -3.80 3.98 -15.74
C ASP A 401 -5.25 4.08 -16.29
N LYS A 402 -5.69 3.12 -17.12
CA LYS A 402 -7.05 3.14 -17.70
C LYS A 402 -8.14 2.91 -16.66
N GLU A 403 -7.89 2.05 -15.69
CA GLU A 403 -8.81 1.80 -14.58
C GLU A 403 -8.89 3.00 -13.64
N ILE A 404 -7.75 3.64 -13.35
CA ILE A 404 -7.69 4.90 -12.60
C ILE A 404 -8.53 5.97 -13.32
N GLU A 405 -8.31 6.17 -14.62
CA GLU A 405 -9.05 7.13 -15.45
C GLU A 405 -10.56 6.85 -15.44
N LYS A 406 -10.97 5.57 -15.57
CA LYS A 406 -12.38 5.16 -15.50
C LYS A 406 -13.01 5.51 -14.15
N LYS A 407 -12.30 5.29 -13.04
CA LYS A 407 -12.77 5.65 -11.70
C LYS A 407 -12.84 7.17 -11.55
N ALA A 408 -11.82 7.89 -11.98
CA ALA A 408 -11.73 9.35 -11.93
C ALA A 408 -12.85 10.03 -12.74
N LYS A 409 -13.25 9.49 -13.90
CA LYS A 409 -14.35 10.03 -14.72
C LYS A 409 -15.71 10.09 -14.00
N ARG A 410 -15.91 9.29 -12.96
CA ARG A 410 -17.13 9.31 -12.14
C ARG A 410 -17.10 10.40 -11.06
N TYR A 411 -15.95 11.03 -10.84
CA TYR A 411 -15.79 12.07 -9.84
C TYR A 411 -16.67 13.27 -10.14
N LYS A 412 -17.43 13.66 -9.13
CA LYS A 412 -18.11 14.94 -9.01
C LYS A 412 -17.61 15.62 -7.74
N SER A 413 -17.53 16.95 -7.74
CA SER A 413 -17.06 17.68 -6.56
C SER A 413 -18.01 17.49 -5.36
N HIS A 414 -17.47 17.42 -4.15
CA HIS A 414 -18.27 17.36 -2.93
C HIS A 414 -19.21 18.57 -2.79
N LEU A 415 -18.81 19.74 -3.30
CA LEU A 415 -19.65 20.94 -3.33
C LEU A 415 -20.85 20.78 -4.28
N SER A 416 -20.69 20.05 -5.38
CA SER A 416 -21.79 19.76 -6.29
C SER A 416 -22.70 18.65 -5.76
N VAL A 417 -22.14 17.66 -5.09
CA VAL A 417 -22.86 16.45 -4.65
C VAL A 417 -23.57 16.66 -3.31
N GLY A 418 -23.00 17.48 -2.42
CA GLY A 418 -23.53 17.73 -1.08
C GLY A 418 -23.51 16.47 -0.20
N ILE A 419 -22.33 16.07 0.30
CA ILE A 419 -22.19 14.86 1.12
C ILE A 419 -23.03 15.02 2.40
N LEU A 420 -23.95 14.08 2.63
CA LEU A 420 -24.82 14.09 3.80
C LEU A 420 -24.11 13.42 4.98
N ARG A 421 -24.24 14.00 6.18
CA ARG A 421 -23.65 13.45 7.40
C ARG A 421 -24.29 12.10 7.76
N PRO A 422 -23.52 11.08 8.21
CA PRO A 422 -24.08 9.78 8.58
C PRO A 422 -25.09 9.89 9.73
N PRO A 423 -26.25 9.21 9.65
CA PRO A 423 -27.24 9.20 10.72
C PRO A 423 -26.68 8.72 12.07
N GLN A 424 -25.75 7.75 12.07
CA GLN A 424 -25.13 7.25 13.30
C GLN A 424 -24.26 8.28 14.04
N LEU A 425 -23.88 9.39 13.39
CA LEU A 425 -23.15 10.50 14.00
C LEU A 425 -24.06 11.64 14.48
N PHE A 426 -25.38 11.53 14.24
CA PHE A 426 -26.34 12.57 14.63
C PHE A 426 -26.49 12.62 16.15
N ASN A 427 -26.43 13.82 16.73
CA ASN A 427 -26.47 14.08 18.18
C ASN A 427 -25.42 13.33 19.02
N LYS A 428 -24.35 12.81 18.40
CA LYS A 428 -23.24 12.21 19.12
C LYS A 428 -22.21 13.26 19.53
N SER A 429 -21.87 13.26 20.81
CA SER A 429 -20.76 14.03 21.35
C SER A 429 -19.41 13.47 20.89
N LYS A 430 -18.35 14.28 20.98
CA LYS A 430 -17.01 13.83 20.58
C LYS A 430 -16.54 12.62 21.40
N THR A 431 -16.82 12.60 22.71
CA THR A 431 -16.51 11.47 23.61
C THR A 431 -17.25 10.19 23.24
N GLU A 432 -18.51 10.28 22.79
CA GLU A 432 -19.24 9.10 22.30
C GLU A 432 -18.70 8.57 20.97
N ILE A 433 -18.23 9.46 20.09
CA ILE A 433 -17.57 9.04 18.85
C ILE A 433 -16.22 8.39 19.19
N ASP A 434 -15.46 8.99 20.10
CA ASP A 434 -14.13 8.51 20.47
C ASP A 434 -14.16 7.23 21.31
N SER A 435 -15.32 6.79 21.78
CA SER A 435 -15.48 5.51 22.49
C SER A 435 -15.85 4.33 21.58
N LYS A 436 -16.11 4.56 20.29
CA LYS A 436 -16.44 3.50 19.31
C LYS A 436 -15.69 3.68 18.00
N GLU A 437 -14.87 2.71 17.63
CA GLU A 437 -14.03 2.72 16.42
C GLU A 437 -14.85 2.85 15.13
N SER A 438 -16.01 2.18 15.04
CA SER A 438 -16.93 2.31 13.91
C SER A 438 -17.45 3.74 13.73
N LEU A 439 -17.72 4.47 14.83
CA LEU A 439 -18.08 5.88 14.77
C LEU A 439 -16.89 6.77 14.42
N LYS A 440 -15.69 6.48 14.93
CA LYS A 440 -14.45 7.20 14.54
C LYS A 440 -14.20 7.10 13.04
N ILE A 441 -14.34 5.90 12.47
CA ILE A 441 -14.16 5.67 11.03
C ILE A 441 -15.25 6.39 10.22
N ALA A 442 -16.50 6.31 10.65
CA ALA A 442 -17.58 7.07 10.02
C ALA A 442 -17.31 8.58 10.03
N GLU A 443 -16.86 9.13 11.17
CA GLU A 443 -16.51 10.54 11.30
C GLU A 443 -15.30 10.90 10.44
N PHE A 444 -14.25 10.08 10.46
CA PHE A 444 -13.04 10.27 9.66
C PHE A 444 -13.36 10.34 8.18
N VAL A 445 -14.04 9.32 7.63
CA VAL A 445 -14.35 9.25 6.19
C VAL A 445 -15.27 10.40 5.78
N TYR A 446 -16.29 10.72 6.57
CA TYR A 446 -17.15 11.88 6.32
C TYR A 446 -16.34 13.18 6.25
N LYS A 447 -15.46 13.42 7.24
CA LYS A 447 -14.60 14.62 7.25
C LYS A 447 -13.67 14.66 6.04
N GLN A 448 -13.06 13.53 5.67
CA GLN A 448 -12.23 13.45 4.47
C GLN A 448 -13.05 13.77 3.21
N LEU A 449 -14.24 13.20 3.02
CA LEU A 449 -15.07 13.49 1.83
C LEU A 449 -15.53 14.95 1.73
N CYS A 450 -15.73 15.62 2.86
CA CYS A 450 -16.13 17.03 2.92
C CYS A 450 -14.98 18.02 2.73
N THR A 451 -13.73 17.61 3.00
CA THR A 451 -12.58 18.52 2.99
C THR A 451 -11.59 18.20 1.88
N PHE A 452 -11.54 16.94 1.45
CA PHE A 452 -10.63 16.50 0.41
C PHE A 452 -11.07 17.05 -0.94
N THR A 453 -10.22 17.91 -1.50
CA THR A 453 -10.35 18.42 -2.85
C THR A 453 -9.25 17.80 -3.71
N PRO A 454 -9.57 16.80 -4.55
CA PRO A 454 -8.62 16.20 -5.48
C PRO A 454 -7.91 17.23 -6.36
N GLY A 455 -6.59 17.07 -6.49
CA GLY A 455 -5.68 17.96 -7.16
C GLY A 455 -4.23 17.46 -7.05
N TYR A 456 -3.32 18.37 -6.75
CA TYR A 456 -1.90 18.09 -6.51
C TYR A 456 -1.36 19.09 -5.48
N ALA A 457 -0.25 18.75 -4.83
CA ALA A 457 0.41 19.65 -3.89
C ALA A 457 0.89 20.92 -4.62
N LYS A 458 0.36 22.09 -4.25
CA LYS A 458 0.68 23.39 -4.89
C LYS A 458 2.18 23.71 -4.87
N GLU A 459 2.88 23.28 -3.83
CA GLU A 459 4.32 23.47 -3.68
C GLU A 459 5.13 22.71 -4.74
N LYS A 460 4.58 21.63 -5.29
CA LYS A 460 5.19 20.81 -6.35
C LYS A 460 4.78 21.21 -7.75
N GLU A 461 3.92 22.21 -7.88
CA GLU A 461 3.35 22.61 -9.16
C GLU A 461 4.39 23.02 -10.22
N ARG A 462 5.49 23.66 -9.80
CA ARG A 462 6.56 24.11 -10.70
C ARG A 462 7.48 22.97 -11.17
N GLU A 463 7.53 21.88 -10.41
CA GLU A 463 8.39 20.72 -10.68
C GLU A 463 7.71 19.72 -11.63
N MET A 464 6.39 19.83 -11.83
CA MET A 464 5.58 18.86 -12.58
C MET A 464 5.21 19.35 -13.98
N THR A 465 5.29 18.44 -14.94
CA THR A 465 4.74 18.63 -16.29
C THR A 465 3.21 18.65 -16.27
N ALA A 466 2.57 19.24 -17.28
CA ALA A 466 1.11 19.25 -17.39
C ALA A 466 0.50 17.82 -17.36
N LYS A 467 1.15 16.87 -18.03
CA LYS A 467 0.75 15.46 -18.05
C LYS A 467 0.86 14.79 -16.67
N GLU A 468 1.89 15.11 -15.90
CA GLU A 468 2.02 14.59 -14.53
C GLU A 468 0.95 15.17 -13.61
N LYS A 469 0.63 16.47 -13.75
CA LYS A 469 -0.44 17.11 -12.97
C LYS A 469 -1.79 16.46 -13.23
N GLU A 470 -2.10 16.20 -14.50
CA GLU A 470 -3.33 15.51 -14.90
C GLU A 470 -3.39 14.11 -14.29
N LYS A 471 -2.32 13.32 -14.42
CA LYS A 471 -2.25 11.97 -13.82
C LYS A 471 -2.41 11.97 -12.30
N VAL A 472 -1.77 12.90 -11.59
CA VAL A 472 -1.91 12.98 -10.13
C VAL A 472 -3.33 13.37 -9.73
N LYS A 473 -3.93 14.31 -10.47
CA LYS A 473 -5.34 14.70 -10.26
C LYS A 473 -6.29 13.53 -10.49
N GLU A 474 -6.11 12.75 -11.56
CA GLU A 474 -6.90 11.54 -11.84
C GLU A 474 -6.77 10.52 -10.70
N LYS A 475 -5.57 10.29 -10.18
CA LYS A 475 -5.35 9.42 -9.02
C LYS A 475 -6.10 9.91 -7.79
N GLU A 476 -6.00 11.20 -7.44
CA GLU A 476 -6.73 11.73 -6.29
C GLU A 476 -8.24 11.67 -6.45
N GLN A 477 -8.75 11.87 -7.67
CA GLN A 477 -10.16 11.71 -7.99
C GLN A 477 -10.60 10.24 -7.84
N ALA A 478 -9.78 9.29 -8.29
CA ALA A 478 -10.05 7.87 -8.10
C ALA A 478 -10.04 7.49 -6.61
N ILE A 479 -9.08 7.99 -5.81
CA ILE A 479 -9.02 7.77 -4.36
C ILE A 479 -10.26 8.35 -3.66
N TYR A 480 -10.69 9.56 -4.05
CA TYR A 480 -11.92 10.15 -3.55
C TYR A 480 -13.12 9.25 -3.85
N MET A 481 -13.20 8.72 -5.06
CA MET A 481 -14.30 7.83 -5.45
C MET A 481 -14.29 6.51 -4.69
N GLU A 482 -13.13 5.91 -4.40
CA GLU A 482 -13.05 4.72 -3.53
C GLU A 482 -13.59 5.00 -2.12
N LEU A 483 -13.21 6.14 -1.53
CA LEU A 483 -13.72 6.55 -0.22
C LEU A 483 -15.22 6.83 -0.24
N TYR A 484 -15.72 7.45 -1.32
CA TYR A 484 -17.14 7.76 -1.46
C TYR A 484 -17.98 6.49 -1.65
N GLU A 485 -17.50 5.51 -2.43
CA GLU A 485 -18.14 4.20 -2.57
C GLU A 485 -18.17 3.45 -1.24
N TYR A 486 -17.03 3.41 -0.53
CA TYR A 486 -16.94 2.84 0.80
C TYR A 486 -17.93 3.49 1.77
N TYR A 487 -17.99 4.83 1.77
CA TYR A 487 -18.90 5.61 2.60
C TYR A 487 -20.37 5.28 2.32
N LYS A 488 -20.76 5.23 1.04
CA LYS A 488 -22.12 4.92 0.62
C LYS A 488 -22.52 3.50 1.04
N GLN A 489 -21.66 2.52 0.78
CA GLN A 489 -21.98 1.11 1.00
C GLN A 489 -21.90 0.70 2.48
N ASN A 490 -20.84 1.11 3.18
CA ASN A 490 -20.50 0.54 4.49
C ASN A 490 -20.82 1.47 5.66
N ILE A 491 -20.87 2.80 5.44
CA ILE A 491 -21.19 3.76 6.50
C ILE A 491 -22.66 4.16 6.45
N ILE A 492 -23.16 4.54 5.27
CA ILE A 492 -24.55 5.00 5.09
C ILE A 492 -25.52 3.83 4.90
N GLY A 493 -25.10 2.82 4.13
CA GLY A 493 -25.89 1.67 3.73
C GLY A 493 -26.85 1.97 2.58
N ASP A 494 -27.36 0.92 1.94
CA ASP A 494 -28.17 1.03 0.70
C ASP A 494 -29.50 1.78 0.86
N LYS A 495 -30.00 1.92 2.10
CA LYS A 495 -31.31 2.50 2.38
C LYS A 495 -31.30 4.02 2.48
N ASN A 496 -30.14 4.62 2.73
CA ASN A 496 -30.03 6.04 3.02
C ASN A 496 -29.26 6.75 1.89
N PRO A 497 -29.67 7.97 1.51
CA PRO A 497 -28.90 8.78 0.56
C PRO A 497 -27.57 9.18 1.19
N ALA A 498 -26.46 8.94 0.48
CA ALA A 498 -25.14 9.40 0.93
C ALA A 498 -24.88 10.89 0.58
N SER A 499 -25.70 11.45 -0.30
CA SER A 499 -25.54 12.80 -0.82
C SER A 499 -26.86 13.47 -1.20
N CYS A 500 -26.85 14.80 -1.38
CA CYS A 500 -27.97 15.54 -1.94
C CYS A 500 -28.31 15.07 -3.37
N ASP A 501 -27.31 14.73 -4.18
CA ASP A 501 -27.51 14.14 -5.51
C ASP A 501 -28.27 12.80 -5.44
N ASP A 502 -27.89 11.91 -4.50
CA ASP A 502 -28.62 10.65 -4.27
C ASP A 502 -30.05 10.92 -3.82
N PHE A 503 -30.23 11.85 -2.89
CA PHE A 503 -31.56 12.22 -2.39
C PHE A 503 -32.45 12.79 -3.50
N ALA A 504 -31.92 13.70 -4.33
CA ALA A 504 -32.63 14.24 -5.47
C ALA A 504 -33.01 13.15 -6.47
N SER A 505 -32.12 12.17 -6.72
CA SER A 505 -32.40 11.02 -7.59
C SER A 505 -33.52 10.14 -7.03
N ILE A 506 -33.52 9.88 -5.72
CA ILE A 506 -34.59 9.13 -5.04
C ILE A 506 -35.93 9.87 -5.15
N LEU A 507 -35.94 11.20 -4.93
CA LEU A 507 -37.14 12.00 -5.09
C LEU A 507 -37.66 12.03 -6.54
N GLN A 508 -36.76 12.06 -7.53
CA GLN A 508 -37.13 11.99 -8.94
C GLN A 508 -37.76 10.64 -9.31
N GLU A 509 -37.18 9.53 -8.85
CA GLU A 509 -37.76 8.20 -9.09
C GLU A 509 -39.09 8.01 -8.36
N SER A 510 -39.19 8.47 -7.10
CA SER A 510 -40.45 8.43 -6.34
C SER A 510 -41.55 9.21 -7.04
N ARG A 511 -41.24 10.41 -7.58
CA ARG A 511 -42.20 11.21 -8.35
C ARG A 511 -42.62 10.51 -9.64
N LYS A 512 -41.69 9.81 -10.30
CA LYS A 512 -41.99 9.03 -11.51
C LYS A 512 -42.94 7.87 -11.18
N GLN A 513 -42.71 7.15 -10.10
CA GLN A 513 -43.60 6.09 -9.63
C GLN A 513 -44.99 6.63 -9.27
N GLU A 514 -45.06 7.76 -8.55
CA GLU A 514 -46.34 8.42 -8.22
C GLU A 514 -47.14 8.77 -9.49
N MET A 515 -46.49 9.29 -10.52
CA MET A 515 -47.15 9.57 -11.81
C MET A 515 -47.62 8.29 -12.51
N GLU A 516 -46.87 7.18 -12.44
CA GLU A 516 -47.28 5.90 -13.00
C GLU A 516 -48.50 5.32 -12.25
N ASP A 517 -48.52 5.44 -10.93
CA ASP A 517 -49.64 5.02 -10.08
C ASP A 517 -50.89 5.87 -10.35
N ASP A 518 -50.76 7.19 -10.49
CA ASP A 518 -51.86 8.09 -10.85
C ASP A 518 -52.46 7.75 -12.21
N ILE A 519 -51.62 7.42 -13.20
CA ILE A 519 -52.07 6.94 -14.51
C ILE A 519 -52.83 5.62 -14.37
N ALA A 520 -52.33 4.69 -13.55
CA ALA A 520 -52.98 3.40 -13.31
C ALA A 520 -54.34 3.58 -12.61
N ILE A 521 -54.43 4.44 -11.60
CA ILE A 521 -55.69 4.78 -10.91
C ILE A 521 -56.67 5.44 -11.89
N SER A 522 -56.20 6.39 -12.70
CA SER A 522 -57.05 7.07 -13.69
C SER A 522 -57.63 6.09 -14.70
N ARG A 523 -56.82 5.16 -15.23
CA ARG A 523 -57.29 4.08 -16.11
C ARG A 523 -58.26 3.15 -15.40
N ALA A 524 -58.00 2.79 -14.15
CA ALA A 524 -58.90 1.96 -13.36
C ALA A 524 -60.27 2.65 -13.18
N LEU A 525 -60.29 3.97 -12.92
CA LEU A 525 -61.50 4.78 -12.81
C LEU A 525 -62.23 4.94 -14.16
N GLU A 526 -61.52 5.02 -15.28
CA GLU A 526 -62.14 5.02 -16.62
C GLU A 526 -62.82 3.68 -16.94
N THR A 527 -62.20 2.57 -16.53
CA THR A 527 -62.78 1.23 -16.67
C THR A 527 -63.78 0.89 -15.57
N TYR A 528 -63.86 1.71 -14.53
CA TYR A 528 -64.81 1.54 -13.44
C TYR A 528 -66.20 1.87 -13.98
N ILE A 529 -66.93 0.83 -14.38
CA ILE A 529 -68.35 0.94 -14.65
C ILE A 529 -69.02 1.10 -13.29
N PRO A 530 -69.59 2.28 -12.97
CA PRO A 530 -70.32 2.43 -11.73
C PRO A 530 -71.49 1.46 -11.82
N LEU A 531 -71.54 0.46 -10.95
CA LEU A 531 -72.77 -0.28 -10.71
C LEU A 531 -73.78 0.78 -10.28
N LYS A 532 -74.72 1.13 -11.18
CA LYS A 532 -75.87 1.93 -10.79
C LYS A 532 -76.63 1.11 -9.77
N ALA A 533 -76.39 1.38 -8.49
CA ALA A 533 -77.35 1.08 -7.45
C ALA A 533 -78.54 2.01 -7.72
N ASN A 534 -79.43 1.57 -8.60
CA ASN A 534 -80.72 2.19 -8.74
C ASN A 534 -81.62 1.55 -7.66
N ASN A 535 -82.42 2.36 -6.96
CA ASN A 535 -83.37 1.88 -5.96
C ASN A 535 -84.62 1.23 -6.59
N TYR A 536 -84.54 0.88 -7.88
CA TYR A 536 -85.60 0.19 -8.56
C TYR A 536 -85.35 -1.30 -8.35
N ALA A 537 -86.32 -2.00 -7.77
CA ALA A 537 -86.35 -3.45 -7.87
C ALA A 537 -86.20 -3.80 -9.35
N TYR A 538 -85.25 -4.69 -9.67
CA TYR A 538 -85.16 -5.26 -10.99
C TYR A 538 -86.47 -6.00 -11.25
N GLU A 539 -87.39 -5.38 -11.99
CA GLU A 539 -88.61 -6.06 -12.44
C GLU A 539 -88.18 -6.96 -13.60
N ASP A 540 -88.23 -8.27 -13.37
CA ASP A 540 -88.10 -9.30 -14.41
C ASP A 540 -89.06 -8.95 -15.55
N SER A 541 -88.52 -8.34 -16.61
CA SER A 541 -89.19 -8.34 -17.89
C SER A 541 -89.32 -9.81 -18.28
N LYS A 542 -90.57 -10.27 -18.36
CA LYS A 542 -91.00 -11.60 -18.78
C LYS A 542 -90.52 -11.86 -20.22
N ASP A 543 -89.26 -12.20 -20.39
CA ASP A 543 -88.77 -12.84 -21.60
C ASP A 543 -87.86 -14.01 -21.23
N ASP A 544 -88.18 -15.12 -21.85
CA ASP A 544 -88.01 -16.49 -21.37
C ASP A 544 -86.63 -17.05 -21.76
N ASP A 545 -85.56 -16.27 -21.59
CA ASP A 545 -84.20 -16.71 -21.90
C ASP A 545 -83.27 -16.73 -20.68
N LYS A 546 -82.72 -17.92 -20.44
CA LYS A 546 -81.96 -18.35 -19.26
C LYS A 546 -80.57 -17.72 -19.14
N GLU A 547 -80.47 -16.41 -19.08
CA GLU A 547 -79.26 -15.77 -18.53
C GLU A 547 -79.48 -15.54 -17.03
N LYS A 548 -78.74 -16.30 -16.19
CA LYS A 548 -78.68 -16.06 -14.75
C LYS A 548 -78.02 -14.71 -14.50
N THR A 549 -78.80 -13.65 -14.53
CA THR A 549 -78.36 -12.30 -14.16
C THR A 549 -78.00 -12.30 -12.67
N TYR A 550 -76.81 -11.76 -12.37
CA TYR A 550 -76.22 -11.78 -11.04
C TYR A 550 -76.80 -10.63 -10.23
N ASP A 551 -77.75 -10.91 -9.32
CA ASP A 551 -78.30 -9.91 -8.41
C ASP A 551 -77.27 -9.56 -7.33
N CYS A 552 -76.57 -8.45 -7.57
CA CYS A 552 -75.58 -7.90 -6.66
C CYS A 552 -76.17 -7.56 -5.28
N HIS A 553 -77.47 -7.22 -5.19
CA HIS A 553 -78.09 -6.90 -3.91
C HIS A 553 -78.29 -8.16 -3.06
N GLN A 554 -78.85 -9.22 -3.65
CA GLN A 554 -78.93 -10.54 -3.01
C GLN A 554 -77.55 -11.06 -2.59
N TYR A 555 -76.53 -10.88 -3.43
CA TYR A 555 -75.17 -11.31 -3.09
C TYR A 555 -74.57 -10.51 -1.93
N VAL A 556 -74.79 -9.20 -1.87
CA VAL A 556 -74.35 -8.35 -0.75
C VAL A 556 -75.10 -8.70 0.54
N LEU A 557 -76.42 -8.94 0.47
CA LEU A 557 -77.19 -9.41 1.63
C LEU A 557 -76.66 -10.74 2.15
N LYS A 558 -76.37 -11.69 1.25
CA LYS A 558 -75.79 -12.98 1.60
C LYS A 558 -74.39 -12.86 2.22
N LEU A 559 -73.57 -11.93 1.72
CA LEU A 559 -72.25 -11.62 2.30
C LEU A 559 -72.33 -10.95 3.68
N LEU A 560 -73.40 -10.18 3.94
CA LEU A 560 -73.66 -9.55 5.22
C LEU A 560 -74.20 -10.58 6.23
N GLU A 561 -75.15 -11.43 5.83
CA GLU A 561 -75.62 -12.57 6.63
C GLU A 561 -74.45 -13.52 6.96
N GLU A 562 -73.61 -13.89 5.97
CA GLU A 562 -72.43 -14.73 6.23
C GLU A 562 -71.38 -14.06 7.14
N LYS A 563 -71.35 -12.72 7.22
CA LYS A 563 -70.48 -11.99 8.14
C LYS A 563 -71.06 -11.91 9.54
N GLU A 564 -72.38 -11.78 9.67
CA GLU A 564 -73.09 -11.85 10.96
C GLU A 564 -72.93 -13.25 11.55
N ASP A 565 -73.16 -14.31 10.78
CA ASP A 565 -72.98 -15.72 11.21
C ASP A 565 -71.53 -16.01 11.63
N LYS A 566 -70.53 -15.51 10.88
CA LYS A 566 -69.10 -15.66 11.24
C LYS A 566 -68.68 -14.81 12.44
N SER A 567 -69.41 -13.74 12.75
CA SER A 567 -69.16 -12.89 13.91
C SER A 567 -69.75 -13.49 15.18
N GLU A 568 -70.94 -14.11 15.09
CA GLU A 568 -71.57 -14.87 16.18
C GLU A 568 -70.79 -16.15 16.52
N GLU A 569 -70.30 -16.90 15.51
CA GLU A 569 -69.41 -18.06 15.75
C GLU A 569 -68.08 -17.66 16.44
N LYS A 570 -67.59 -16.44 16.21
CA LYS A 570 -66.35 -15.94 16.85
C LYS A 570 -66.58 -15.47 18.27
N SER A 571 -67.73 -14.87 18.59
CA SER A 571 -68.07 -14.50 19.98
C SER A 571 -68.35 -15.74 20.84
N GLU A 572 -69.04 -16.76 20.31
CA GLU A 572 -69.28 -18.01 21.06
C GLU A 572 -67.98 -18.80 21.34
N LYS A 573 -67.03 -18.81 20.39
CA LYS A 573 -65.70 -19.43 20.59
C LYS A 573 -64.83 -18.67 21.62
N GLN A 574 -64.98 -17.35 21.74
CA GLN A 574 -64.29 -16.55 22.76
C GLN A 574 -64.90 -16.71 24.17
N GLU A 575 -66.22 -16.88 24.30
CA GLU A 575 -66.87 -17.16 25.59
C GLU A 575 -66.61 -18.60 26.09
N GLN A 576 -66.44 -19.57 25.20
CA GLN A 576 -66.04 -20.94 25.58
C GLN A 576 -64.56 -21.05 25.98
N GLN A 577 -63.67 -20.20 25.45
CA GLN A 577 -62.25 -20.17 25.88
C GLN A 577 -62.04 -19.42 27.20
N SER A 578 -62.83 -18.38 27.50
CA SER A 578 -62.73 -17.64 28.76
C SER A 578 -63.27 -18.45 29.96
N SER A 579 -64.28 -19.29 29.74
CA SER A 579 -64.83 -20.20 30.76
C SER A 579 -63.94 -21.43 31.04
N HIS A 580 -63.06 -21.84 30.13
CA HIS A 580 -62.08 -22.91 30.36
C HIS A 580 -60.85 -22.46 31.17
N ASN A 581 -60.45 -21.18 31.05
CA ASN A 581 -59.32 -20.62 31.78
C ASN A 581 -59.63 -20.28 33.26
N ASN A 582 -60.91 -20.11 33.64
CA ASN A 582 -61.31 -19.90 35.03
C ASN A 582 -61.50 -21.18 35.86
N LYS A 583 -61.34 -22.38 35.26
CA LYS A 583 -61.36 -23.67 35.99
C LYS A 583 -59.97 -24.29 36.23
N LYS A 584 -58.88 -23.57 35.87
CA LYS A 584 -57.48 -24.01 36.05
C LYS A 584 -56.64 -23.08 36.94
N LYS A 585 -57.27 -22.22 37.73
CA LYS A 585 -56.61 -21.44 38.79
C LYS A 585 -56.97 -21.97 40.16
#